data_AF-A0A6I6LIB3-F1
#
_entry.id   AF-A0A6I6LIB3-F1
#
_cell.length_a   1.000
_cell.length_b   1.000
_cell.length_c   1.000
_cell.angle_alpha   90.00
_cell.angle_beta   90.00
_cell.angle_gamma   90.00
#
_symmetry.space_group_name_H-M   'P 1'
#
loop_
_entity.id
_entity.type
_entity.pdbx_description
1 polymer ?
#
loop_
_entity_poly.entity_id
_entity_poly.type
_entity_poly.pdbx_seq_one_letter_code
_entity_poly.pdbx_strand_id
1 'polypeptide(L)'
;MISCQDRRFVIVARQRQAMFRFHGGSTMRLLLIISLVAMSVAGNVARATAAADMDEWQTQVEKAHDALLDTKPEEAVRIVDPIIAAFDAQNTDNTKDYFCAEGPVQTLLLAGQGAANKRNTIIMHGALCNALFIKGFALIDLNRSAEAGAYLERAAAMAPLEAHYANEYAEWHKSRRNWQKSFDLFEKARDAAAYAPEKYRPEFEARSLRGMGFTKIELGDLDLAEKYFRDSLKLVPKHQGALQELDYIKTLRKK
;
A
#
# COMPACT_ATOMS: atom_id res chain seq x y z
N MET A 1 -2.23 20.08 30.34
CA MET A 1 -3.23 19.43 29.46
C MET A 1 -2.46 18.75 28.34
N ILE A 2 -2.24 17.44 28.45
CA ILE A 2 -1.46 16.66 27.48
C ILE A 2 -2.42 16.29 26.34
N SER A 3 -2.05 16.68 25.11
CA SER A 3 -2.84 16.46 23.90
C SER A 3 -3.09 14.96 23.70
N CYS A 4 -4.28 14.62 23.19
CA CYS A 4 -4.73 13.26 22.86
C CYS A 4 -3.84 12.55 21.80
N GLN A 5 -2.79 13.20 21.32
CA GLN A 5 -1.85 12.78 20.30
C GLN A 5 -0.74 11.85 20.85
N ASP A 6 -0.28 12.05 22.08
CA ASP A 6 0.84 11.28 22.66
C ASP A 6 0.48 9.83 23.02
N ARG A 7 -0.82 9.51 23.15
CA ARG A 7 -1.27 8.12 23.39
C ARG A 7 -1.51 7.31 22.11
N ARG A 8 -1.63 7.95 20.94
CA ARG A 8 -2.10 7.29 19.70
C ARG A 8 -0.98 6.73 18.81
N PHE A 9 0.25 7.25 18.92
CA PHE A 9 1.40 6.71 18.16
C PHE A 9 1.73 5.25 18.54
N VAL A 10 1.50 4.86 19.79
CA VAL A 10 1.74 3.51 20.31
C VAL A 10 0.73 2.48 19.80
N ILE A 11 -0.49 2.90 19.43
CA ILE A 11 -1.56 1.98 18.97
C ILE A 11 -1.36 1.58 17.51
N VAL A 12 -0.79 2.47 16.68
CA VAL A 12 -0.40 2.16 15.29
C VAL A 12 0.64 1.04 15.25
N ALA A 13 1.45 0.87 16.32
CA ALA A 13 2.44 -0.21 16.45
C ALA A 13 1.83 -1.61 16.69
N ARG A 14 0.62 -1.72 17.25
CA ARG A 14 -0.01 -3.03 17.56
C ARG A 14 -0.89 -3.59 16.45
N GLN A 15 -1.43 -2.75 15.55
CA GLN A 15 -2.08 -3.24 14.33
C GLN A 15 -1.08 -3.75 13.27
N ARG A 16 0.23 -3.59 13.49
CA ARG A 16 1.34 -3.92 12.56
C ARG A 16 1.57 -5.40 12.30
N GLN A 17 1.02 -6.32 13.10
CA GLN A 17 1.33 -7.75 12.94
C GLN A 17 0.27 -8.54 12.16
N ALA A 18 -0.95 -8.01 12.01
CA ALA A 18 -2.07 -8.79 11.46
C ALA A 18 -2.22 -8.70 9.93
N MET A 19 -1.76 -7.60 9.31
CA MET A 19 -1.97 -7.34 7.87
C MET A 19 -0.81 -7.76 6.97
N PHE A 20 0.32 -8.11 7.54
CA PHE A 20 1.58 -8.32 6.82
C PHE A 20 1.88 -9.79 6.46
N ARG A 21 0.97 -10.73 6.74
CA ARG A 21 1.10 -12.12 6.27
C ARG A 21 0.59 -12.29 4.84
N PHE A 22 1.41 -11.96 3.85
CA PHE A 22 1.18 -12.28 2.44
C PHE A 22 2.42 -12.98 1.85
N HIS A 23 2.44 -14.32 1.90
CA HIS A 23 2.18 -15.27 0.79
C HIS A 23 3.37 -15.48 -0.17
N GLY A 24 4.39 -16.19 0.32
CA GLY A 24 5.22 -17.04 -0.51
C GLY A 24 4.41 -18.25 -1.00
N GLY A 25 3.81 -18.13 -2.18
CA GLY A 25 3.13 -19.23 -2.86
C GLY A 25 4.11 -19.99 -3.75
N SER A 26 4.58 -21.14 -3.28
CA SER A 26 5.46 -22.03 -4.06
C SER A 26 4.71 -22.61 -5.27
N THR A 27 4.98 -22.09 -6.46
CA THR A 27 4.43 -22.66 -7.71
C THR A 27 5.36 -23.74 -8.24
N MET A 28 4.91 -24.98 -8.14
CA MET A 28 5.48 -26.17 -8.75
C MET A 28 5.56 -26.00 -10.28
N ARG A 29 6.78 -25.96 -10.84
CA ARG A 29 7.04 -25.86 -12.29
C ARG A 29 6.69 -27.18 -12.97
N LEU A 30 5.61 -27.21 -13.76
CA LEU A 30 5.33 -28.27 -14.71
C LEU A 30 6.00 -27.93 -16.05
N LEU A 31 7.04 -28.68 -16.42
CA LEU A 31 7.77 -28.54 -17.68
C LEU A 31 6.98 -29.18 -18.83
N LEU A 32 6.36 -28.36 -19.67
CA LEU A 32 5.90 -28.73 -21.01
C LEU A 32 6.93 -28.23 -22.02
N ILE A 33 7.69 -29.17 -22.60
CA ILE A 33 8.65 -28.88 -23.67
C ILE A 33 7.89 -28.87 -25.00
N ILE A 34 7.72 -27.67 -25.57
CA ILE A 34 7.32 -27.50 -26.98
C ILE A 34 8.50 -26.86 -27.70
N SER A 35 9.06 -27.59 -28.65
CA SER A 35 10.18 -27.17 -29.50
C SER A 35 9.71 -26.34 -30.71
N LEU A 36 10.63 -25.49 -31.17
CA LEU A 36 10.70 -24.66 -32.39
C LEU A 36 10.03 -23.28 -32.39
N VAL A 37 10.86 -22.23 -32.41
CA VAL A 37 11.16 -21.37 -33.58
C VAL A 37 12.34 -20.45 -33.23
N ALA A 38 13.33 -20.37 -34.11
CA ALA A 38 14.45 -19.44 -34.00
C ALA A 38 13.99 -17.99 -34.33
N MET A 39 13.86 -17.14 -33.30
CA MET A 39 13.80 -15.68 -33.44
C MET A 39 14.56 -15.00 -32.29
N SER A 40 15.52 -14.15 -32.68
CA SER A 40 16.30 -13.20 -31.86
C SER A 40 16.86 -13.68 -30.53
N VAL A 41 18.10 -14.18 -30.54
CA VAL A 41 18.87 -14.49 -29.31
C VAL A 41 18.98 -13.25 -28.40
N ALA A 42 19.10 -12.04 -28.95
CA ALA A 42 19.16 -10.80 -28.18
C ALA A 42 17.85 -10.46 -27.43
N GLY A 43 16.69 -10.69 -28.06
CA GLY A 43 15.38 -10.45 -27.42
C GLY A 43 15.07 -11.45 -26.31
N ASN A 44 15.49 -12.71 -26.49
CA ASN A 44 15.32 -13.76 -25.48
C ASN A 44 16.25 -13.57 -24.28
N VAL A 45 17.49 -13.10 -24.49
CA VAL A 45 18.42 -12.80 -23.39
C VAL A 45 17.94 -11.60 -22.57
N ALA A 46 17.55 -10.48 -23.21
CA ALA A 46 17.05 -9.30 -22.49
C ALA A 46 15.75 -9.57 -21.70
N ARG A 47 14.86 -10.41 -22.24
CA ARG A 47 13.62 -10.82 -21.55
C ARG A 47 13.90 -11.79 -20.41
N ALA A 48 14.90 -12.67 -20.55
CA ALA A 48 15.32 -13.59 -19.49
C ALA A 48 16.07 -12.86 -18.34
N THR A 49 16.91 -11.86 -18.65
CA THR A 49 17.56 -11.03 -17.63
C THR A 49 16.54 -10.18 -16.89
N ALA A 50 15.62 -9.52 -17.61
CA ALA A 50 14.55 -8.74 -16.96
C ALA A 50 13.65 -9.62 -16.08
N ALA A 51 13.35 -10.86 -16.49
CA ALA A 51 12.60 -11.78 -15.64
C ALA A 51 13.40 -12.22 -14.40
N ALA A 52 14.71 -12.49 -14.55
CA ALA A 52 15.60 -12.86 -13.45
C ALA A 52 15.77 -11.70 -12.44
N ASP A 53 15.89 -10.46 -12.93
CA ASP A 53 15.99 -9.27 -12.08
C ASP A 53 14.71 -9.09 -11.24
N MET A 54 13.53 -9.38 -11.82
CA MET A 54 12.26 -9.27 -11.10
C MET A 54 12.09 -10.37 -10.03
N ASP A 55 12.56 -11.59 -10.28
CA ASP A 55 12.56 -12.68 -9.28
C ASP A 55 13.53 -12.36 -8.12
N GLU A 56 14.69 -11.76 -8.43
CA GLU A 56 15.64 -11.31 -7.41
C GLU A 56 15.03 -10.18 -6.56
N TRP A 57 14.40 -9.18 -7.19
CA TRP A 57 13.73 -8.09 -6.47
C TRP A 57 12.64 -8.62 -5.55
N GLN A 58 11.87 -9.62 -5.97
CA GLN A 58 10.86 -10.24 -5.13
C GLN A 58 11.49 -10.85 -3.87
N THR A 59 12.58 -11.60 -4.02
CA THR A 59 13.31 -12.20 -2.89
C THR A 59 13.88 -11.13 -1.94
N GLN A 60 14.42 -10.04 -2.49
CA GLN A 60 14.96 -8.94 -1.68
C GLN A 60 13.84 -8.19 -0.92
N VAL A 61 12.70 -7.96 -1.55
CA VAL A 61 11.53 -7.35 -0.91
C VAL A 61 11.02 -8.18 0.26
N GLU A 62 10.95 -9.51 0.10
CA GLU A 62 10.57 -10.41 1.20
C GLU A 62 11.53 -10.30 2.38
N LYS A 63 12.85 -10.24 2.13
CA LYS A 63 13.85 -10.01 3.19
C LYS A 63 13.70 -8.64 3.86
N ALA A 64 13.44 -7.59 3.09
CA ALA A 64 13.24 -6.24 3.63
C ALA A 64 11.98 -6.15 4.48
N HIS A 65 10.94 -6.87 4.07
CA HIS A 65 9.72 -7.02 4.83
C HIS A 65 9.96 -7.74 6.16
N ASP A 66 10.68 -8.86 6.15
CA ASP A 66 11.07 -9.57 7.37
C ASP A 66 11.91 -8.69 8.30
N ALA A 67 12.82 -7.87 7.74
CA ALA A 67 13.57 -6.89 8.51
C ALA A 67 12.67 -5.85 9.22
N LEU A 68 11.57 -5.40 8.59
CA LEU A 68 10.60 -4.53 9.27
C LEU A 68 9.87 -5.24 10.40
N LEU A 69 9.47 -6.49 10.20
CA LEU A 69 8.83 -7.30 11.25
C LEU A 69 9.77 -7.53 12.44
N ASP A 70 11.06 -7.68 12.16
CA ASP A 70 12.14 -7.80 13.13
C ASP A 70 12.55 -6.47 13.78
N THR A 71 11.85 -5.37 13.49
CA THR A 71 12.17 -4.02 14.00
C THR A 71 13.56 -3.51 13.59
N LYS A 72 14.00 -3.87 12.39
CA LYS A 72 15.28 -3.45 11.77
C LYS A 72 15.02 -2.54 10.55
N PRO A 73 14.44 -1.35 10.74
CA PRO A 73 14.06 -0.49 9.62
C PRO A 73 15.25 0.03 8.80
N GLU A 74 16.45 0.21 9.38
CA GLU A 74 17.64 0.56 8.60
C GLU A 74 18.04 -0.56 7.63
N GLU A 75 17.88 -1.82 8.04
CA GLU A 75 18.16 -2.97 7.18
C GLU A 75 17.15 -3.05 6.03
N ALA A 76 15.86 -2.85 6.33
CA ALA A 76 14.83 -2.79 5.30
C ALA A 76 15.14 -1.73 4.24
N VAL A 77 15.53 -0.51 4.65
CA VAL A 77 15.95 0.57 3.72
C VAL A 77 17.14 0.14 2.86
N ARG A 78 18.20 -0.42 3.48
CA ARG A 78 19.39 -0.87 2.74
C ARG A 78 19.07 -1.92 1.68
N ILE A 79 18.10 -2.80 1.95
CA ILE A 79 17.72 -3.87 1.02
C ILE A 79 16.91 -3.33 -0.17
N VAL A 80 15.98 -2.40 0.05
CA VAL A 80 15.08 -1.91 -1.02
C VAL A 80 15.65 -0.75 -1.83
N ASP A 81 16.63 -0.01 -1.31
CA ASP A 81 17.25 1.12 -2.00
C ASP A 81 17.83 0.76 -3.38
N PRO A 82 18.59 -0.35 -3.55
CA PRO A 82 19.09 -0.76 -4.85
C PRO A 82 18.00 -1.07 -5.88
N ILE A 83 16.87 -1.66 -5.46
CA ILE A 83 15.74 -1.97 -6.33
C ILE A 83 15.16 -0.69 -6.92
N ILE A 84 14.87 0.30 -6.05
CA ILE A 84 14.30 1.58 -6.45
C ILE A 84 15.28 2.33 -7.36
N ALA A 85 16.57 2.37 -6.99
CA ALA A 85 17.60 3.04 -7.79
C ALA A 85 17.79 2.39 -9.17
N ALA A 86 17.78 1.05 -9.24
CA ALA A 86 17.90 0.33 -10.50
C ALA A 86 16.71 0.59 -11.43
N PHE A 87 15.49 0.65 -10.89
CA PHE A 87 14.32 1.04 -11.66
C PHE A 87 14.42 2.49 -12.15
N ASP A 88 14.77 3.43 -11.28
CA ASP A 88 14.85 4.85 -11.62
C ASP A 88 15.91 5.14 -12.69
N ALA A 89 17.06 4.45 -12.65
CA ALA A 89 18.12 4.59 -13.64
C ALA A 89 17.69 4.09 -15.03
N GLN A 90 16.83 3.07 -15.10
CA GLN A 90 16.38 2.46 -16.35
C GLN A 90 15.14 3.14 -16.94
N ASN A 91 14.35 3.83 -16.11
CA ASN A 91 13.03 4.32 -16.49
C ASN A 91 12.95 5.84 -16.35
N THR A 92 13.77 6.53 -17.15
CA THR A 92 13.81 8.00 -17.26
C THR A 92 12.78 8.57 -18.23
N ASP A 93 12.13 7.70 -19.01
CA ASP A 93 11.09 8.05 -19.98
C ASP A 93 9.75 8.31 -19.27
N ASN A 94 9.38 9.59 -19.16
CA ASN A 94 8.14 10.04 -18.55
C ASN A 94 6.89 9.87 -19.44
N THR A 95 7.04 9.30 -20.63
CA THR A 95 5.90 9.01 -21.52
C THR A 95 5.20 7.69 -21.17
N LYS A 96 5.81 6.87 -20.31
CA LYS A 96 5.29 5.58 -19.85
C LYS A 96 4.72 5.67 -18.45
N ASP A 97 3.58 5.02 -18.26
CA ASP A 97 3.01 4.79 -16.93
C ASP A 97 3.37 3.38 -16.47
N TYR A 98 3.92 3.25 -15.28
CA TYR A 98 4.28 1.96 -14.70
C TYR A 98 3.30 1.66 -13.57
N PHE A 99 2.57 0.54 -13.69
CA PHE A 99 1.69 0.09 -12.63
C PHE A 99 2.12 -1.28 -12.09
N CYS A 100 1.94 -1.49 -10.80
CA CYS A 100 2.03 -2.80 -10.17
C CYS A 100 0.64 -3.40 -10.03
N ALA A 101 0.55 -4.71 -10.26
CA ALA A 101 -0.69 -5.46 -10.12
C ALA A 101 -0.46 -6.74 -9.31
N GLU A 102 -1.35 -7.02 -8.36
CA GLU A 102 -1.41 -8.28 -7.62
C GLU A 102 -2.38 -9.26 -8.31
N GLY A 103 -1.94 -9.80 -9.44
CA GLY A 103 -2.65 -10.86 -10.15
C GLY A 103 -3.47 -10.41 -11.37
N PRO A 104 -4.14 -11.36 -12.05
CA PRO A 104 -4.63 -11.16 -13.41
C PRO A 104 -5.79 -10.15 -13.52
N VAL A 105 -6.65 -10.06 -12.49
CA VAL A 105 -7.78 -9.12 -12.48
C VAL A 105 -7.28 -7.68 -12.46
N GLN A 106 -6.37 -7.35 -11.54
CA GLN A 106 -5.76 -6.03 -11.46
C GLN A 106 -4.99 -5.70 -12.76
N THR A 107 -4.22 -6.66 -13.28
CA THR A 107 -3.50 -6.50 -14.56
C THR A 107 -4.43 -6.10 -15.70
N LEU A 108 -5.57 -6.79 -15.86
CA LEU A 108 -6.53 -6.49 -16.92
C LEU A 108 -7.16 -5.10 -16.76
N LEU A 109 -7.55 -4.74 -15.53
CA LEU A 109 -8.16 -3.44 -15.25
C LEU A 109 -7.19 -2.28 -15.52
N LEU A 110 -5.96 -2.40 -15.05
CA LEU A 110 -4.93 -1.37 -15.23
C LEU A 110 -4.49 -1.25 -16.69
N ALA A 111 -4.38 -2.36 -17.42
CA ALA A 111 -4.14 -2.34 -18.86
C ALA A 111 -5.29 -1.66 -19.62
N GLY A 112 -6.54 -1.95 -19.25
CA GLY A 112 -7.72 -1.30 -19.80
C GLY A 112 -7.76 0.20 -19.52
N GLN A 113 -7.40 0.62 -18.30
CA GLN A 113 -7.28 2.03 -17.92
C GLN A 113 -6.21 2.75 -18.76
N GLY A 114 -5.05 2.13 -18.96
CA GLY A 114 -4.00 2.66 -19.84
C GLY A 114 -4.50 2.89 -21.26
N ALA A 115 -5.15 1.87 -21.84
CA ALA A 115 -5.74 1.94 -23.18
C ALA A 115 -6.81 3.03 -23.30
N ALA A 116 -7.73 3.12 -22.34
CA ALA A 116 -8.79 4.14 -22.31
C ALA A 116 -8.23 5.56 -22.24
N ASN A 117 -7.14 5.75 -21.48
CA ASN A 117 -6.46 7.04 -21.34
C ASN A 117 -5.44 7.33 -22.46
N LYS A 118 -5.30 6.42 -23.44
CA LYS A 118 -4.30 6.50 -24.52
C LYS A 118 -2.87 6.69 -23.99
N ARG A 119 -2.57 6.04 -22.86
CA ARG A 119 -1.25 6.07 -22.21
C ARG A 119 -0.49 4.79 -22.51
N ASN A 120 0.83 4.91 -22.64
CA ASN A 120 1.70 3.76 -22.77
C ASN A 120 1.93 3.14 -21.39
N THR A 121 1.15 2.13 -21.04
CA THR A 121 1.16 1.53 -19.70
C THR A 121 1.92 0.21 -19.67
N ILE A 122 2.86 0.09 -18.74
CA ILE A 122 3.61 -1.13 -18.45
C ILE A 122 3.12 -1.66 -17.10
N ILE A 123 2.55 -2.87 -17.12
CA ILE A 123 2.16 -3.57 -15.89
C ILE A 123 3.34 -4.43 -15.44
N MET A 124 3.76 -4.22 -14.19
CA MET A 124 4.87 -4.89 -13.53
C MET A 124 4.40 -5.78 -12.39
N HIS A 125 5.26 -6.71 -12.00
CA HIS A 125 5.10 -7.43 -10.74
C HIS A 125 5.26 -6.50 -9.53
N GLY A 126 4.63 -6.85 -8.41
CA GLY A 126 4.50 -5.98 -7.22
C GLY A 126 5.80 -5.63 -6.48
N ALA A 127 6.93 -6.26 -6.79
CA ALA A 127 8.19 -6.09 -6.05
C ALA A 127 8.62 -4.62 -5.94
N LEU A 128 8.59 -3.84 -7.03
CA LEU A 128 8.97 -2.43 -7.00
C LEU A 128 8.04 -1.60 -6.09
N CYS A 129 6.72 -1.80 -6.19
CA CYS A 129 5.78 -1.04 -5.36
C CYS A 129 5.85 -1.46 -3.88
N ASN A 130 6.11 -2.74 -3.60
CA ASN A 130 6.43 -3.20 -2.26
C ASN A 130 7.73 -2.57 -1.74
N ALA A 131 8.78 -2.47 -2.54
CA ALA A 131 10.03 -1.82 -2.17
C ALA A 131 9.82 -0.34 -1.80
N LEU A 132 9.05 0.40 -2.62
CA LEU A 132 8.64 1.78 -2.32
C LEU A 132 7.85 1.88 -1.01
N PHE A 133 6.86 1.00 -0.84
CA PHE A 133 6.02 0.97 0.36
C PHE A 133 6.84 0.67 1.62
N ILE A 134 7.68 -0.36 1.59
CA ILE A 134 8.60 -0.76 2.67
C ILE A 134 9.52 0.40 3.04
N LYS A 135 10.11 1.08 2.05
CA LYS A 135 10.97 2.25 2.33
C LYS A 135 10.20 3.36 3.04
N GLY A 136 8.99 3.68 2.56
CA GLY A 136 8.12 4.66 3.21
C GLY A 136 7.85 4.31 4.67
N PHE A 137 7.51 3.05 4.95
CA PHE A 137 7.24 2.57 6.30
C PHE A 137 8.49 2.59 7.20
N ALA A 138 9.62 2.09 6.68
CA ALA A 138 10.90 2.08 7.38
C ALA A 138 11.32 3.50 7.79
N LEU A 139 11.15 4.47 6.90
CA LEU A 139 11.45 5.87 7.19
C LEU A 139 10.57 6.46 8.29
N ILE A 140 9.30 6.04 8.41
CA ILE A 140 8.45 6.44 9.55
C ILE A 140 9.04 5.89 10.85
N ASP A 141 9.45 4.62 10.86
CA ASP A 141 10.02 3.96 12.05
C ASP A 141 11.38 4.53 12.45
N LEU A 142 12.14 5.05 11.49
CA LEU A 142 13.39 5.78 11.71
C LEU A 142 13.19 7.23 12.16
N ASN A 143 11.95 7.64 12.45
CA ASN A 143 11.60 9.03 12.74
C ASN A 143 11.95 10.02 11.60
N ARG A 144 12.04 9.50 10.37
CA ARG A 144 12.30 10.22 9.10
C ARG A 144 11.00 10.36 8.29
N SER A 145 9.87 10.55 8.98
CA SER A 145 8.55 10.59 8.35
C SER A 145 8.44 11.64 7.23
N ALA A 146 9.19 12.75 7.32
CA ALA A 146 9.22 13.79 6.29
C ALA A 146 9.61 13.23 4.91
N GLU A 147 10.52 12.25 4.87
CA GLU A 147 11.00 11.61 3.64
C GLU A 147 10.06 10.50 3.15
N ALA A 148 9.31 9.87 4.06
CA ALA A 148 8.43 8.74 3.75
C ALA A 148 7.35 9.08 2.70
N GLY A 149 6.88 10.33 2.68
CA GLY A 149 5.73 10.75 1.88
C GLY A 149 5.89 10.47 0.40
N ALA A 150 7.06 10.79 -0.16
CA ALA A 150 7.33 10.60 -1.58
C ALA A 150 7.29 9.11 -1.98
N TYR A 151 7.75 8.22 -1.11
CA TYR A 151 7.75 6.78 -1.37
C TYR A 151 6.35 6.17 -1.21
N LEU A 152 5.58 6.58 -0.20
CA LEU A 152 4.20 6.14 -0.02
C LEU A 152 3.28 6.65 -1.13
N GLU A 153 3.45 7.91 -1.55
CA GLU A 153 2.74 8.49 -2.70
C GLU A 153 3.02 7.68 -3.96
N ARG A 154 4.30 7.41 -4.24
CA ARG A 154 4.69 6.66 -5.43
C ARG A 154 4.18 5.22 -5.40
N ALA A 155 4.23 4.54 -4.25
CA ALA A 155 3.64 3.21 -4.10
C ALA A 155 2.13 3.22 -4.38
N ALA A 156 1.38 4.15 -3.78
CA ALA A 156 -0.07 4.27 -3.97
C ALA A 156 -0.45 4.70 -5.40
N ALA A 157 0.37 5.53 -6.06
CA ALA A 157 0.15 5.95 -7.45
C ALA A 157 0.44 4.82 -8.45
N MET A 158 1.49 4.03 -8.20
CA MET A 158 1.87 2.92 -9.06
C MET A 158 1.00 1.67 -8.83
N ALA A 159 0.40 1.50 -7.66
CA ALA A 159 -0.56 0.43 -7.39
C ALA A 159 -1.91 1.01 -6.95
N PRO A 160 -2.67 1.64 -7.87
CA PRO A 160 -3.90 2.36 -7.49
C PRO A 160 -5.04 1.43 -7.07
N LEU A 161 -4.91 0.12 -7.29
CA LEU A 161 -5.84 -0.91 -6.83
C LEU A 161 -5.39 -1.57 -5.50
N GLU A 162 -4.26 -1.14 -4.92
CA GLU A 162 -3.78 -1.64 -3.63
C GLU A 162 -4.26 -0.78 -2.46
N ALA A 163 -5.33 -1.25 -1.82
CA ALA A 163 -5.96 -0.58 -0.69
C ALA A 163 -5.01 -0.36 0.48
N HIS A 164 -4.04 -1.25 0.69
CA HIS A 164 -3.08 -1.11 1.78
C HIS A 164 -2.21 0.14 1.60
N TYR A 165 -1.62 0.33 0.41
CA TYR A 165 -0.73 1.47 0.17
C TYR A 165 -1.49 2.80 0.25
N ALA A 166 -2.69 2.84 -0.33
CA ALA A 166 -3.55 4.02 -0.26
C ALA A 166 -3.95 4.37 1.19
N ASN A 167 -4.25 3.37 2.03
CA ASN A 167 -4.53 3.57 3.45
C ASN A 167 -3.34 4.17 4.20
N GLU A 168 -2.12 3.67 3.97
CA GLU A 168 -0.94 4.17 4.68
C GLU A 168 -0.52 5.57 4.20
N TYR A 169 -0.69 5.86 2.91
CA TYR A 169 -0.48 7.21 2.40
C TYR A 169 -1.52 8.20 2.97
N ALA A 170 -2.78 7.75 3.11
CA ALA A 170 -3.82 8.52 3.79
C ALA A 170 -3.48 8.79 5.26
N GLU A 171 -2.96 7.79 5.99
CA GLU A 171 -2.47 7.91 7.37
C GLU A 171 -1.28 8.88 7.47
N TRP A 172 -0.37 8.85 6.51
CA TRP A 172 0.74 9.81 6.43
C TRP A 172 0.24 11.25 6.31
N HIS A 173 -0.78 11.51 5.48
CA HIS A 173 -1.45 12.82 5.40
C HIS A 173 -2.22 13.16 6.68
N LYS A 174 -2.87 12.18 7.31
CA LYS A 174 -3.58 12.33 8.59
C LYS A 174 -2.62 12.81 9.68
N SER A 175 -1.44 12.20 9.79
CA SER A 175 -0.42 12.61 10.78
C SER A 175 0.07 14.05 10.61
N ARG A 176 -0.10 14.62 9.40
CA ARG A 176 0.25 16.01 9.03
C ARG A 176 -0.91 16.97 9.10
N ARG A 177 -2.08 16.53 9.57
CA ARG A 177 -3.30 17.35 9.64
C ARG A 177 -3.83 17.81 8.28
N ASN A 178 -3.45 17.11 7.22
CA ASN A 178 -3.99 17.34 5.88
C ASN A 178 -5.35 16.63 5.75
N TRP A 179 -6.34 17.07 6.53
CA TRP A 179 -7.58 16.31 6.79
C TRP A 179 -8.37 15.96 5.54
N GLN A 180 -8.62 16.94 4.66
CA GLN A 180 -9.36 16.70 3.43
C GLN A 180 -8.61 15.74 2.51
N LYS A 181 -7.31 15.98 2.30
CA LYS A 181 -6.47 15.09 1.49
C LYS A 181 -6.42 13.67 2.04
N SER A 182 -6.34 13.52 3.36
CA SER A 182 -6.38 12.22 4.04
C SER A 182 -7.72 11.53 3.82
N PHE A 183 -8.83 12.25 3.95
CA PHE A 183 -10.18 11.73 3.68
C PHE A 183 -10.29 11.22 2.23
N ASP A 184 -9.88 12.02 1.24
CA ASP A 184 -9.96 11.65 -0.17
C ASP A 184 -9.13 10.40 -0.49
N LEU A 185 -7.98 10.24 0.18
CA LEU A 185 -7.12 9.07 0.03
C LEU A 185 -7.73 7.82 0.70
N PHE A 186 -8.35 7.96 1.87
CA PHE A 186 -9.09 6.85 2.48
C PHE A 186 -10.29 6.43 1.65
N GLU A 187 -10.97 7.35 0.99
CA GLU A 187 -12.06 7.01 0.07
C GLU A 187 -11.54 6.15 -1.10
N LYS A 188 -10.43 6.55 -1.72
CA LYS A 188 -9.77 5.73 -2.74
C LYS A 188 -9.34 4.37 -2.22
N ALA A 189 -8.79 4.31 -1.01
CA ALA A 189 -8.39 3.06 -0.38
C ALA A 189 -9.58 2.13 -0.12
N ARG A 190 -10.73 2.68 0.27
CA ARG A 190 -11.98 1.93 0.47
C ARG A 190 -12.43 1.31 -0.85
N ASP A 191 -12.44 2.09 -1.93
CA ASP A 191 -12.86 1.61 -3.25
C ASP A 191 -11.88 0.54 -3.78
N ALA A 192 -10.57 0.73 -3.56
CA ALA A 192 -9.54 -0.24 -3.91
C ALA A 192 -9.68 -1.58 -3.16
N ALA A 193 -10.29 -1.60 -1.96
CA ALA A 193 -10.47 -2.81 -1.17
C ALA A 193 -11.28 -3.89 -1.91
N ALA A 194 -12.14 -3.49 -2.87
CA ALA A 194 -12.88 -4.42 -3.73
C ALA A 194 -11.95 -5.37 -4.50
N TYR A 195 -10.73 -4.93 -4.82
CA TYR A 195 -9.73 -5.69 -5.59
C TYR A 195 -8.73 -6.45 -4.71
N ALA A 196 -8.81 -6.29 -3.40
CA ALA A 196 -8.00 -7.06 -2.46
C ALA A 196 -8.49 -8.52 -2.40
N PRO A 197 -7.59 -9.46 -2.02
CA PRO A 197 -7.99 -10.84 -1.76
C PRO A 197 -9.07 -10.90 -0.67
N GLU A 198 -10.08 -11.74 -0.89
CA GLU A 198 -11.35 -11.71 -0.16
C GLU A 198 -11.21 -11.76 1.37
N LYS A 199 -10.25 -12.55 1.86
CA LYS A 199 -9.96 -12.64 3.30
C LYS A 199 -9.48 -11.33 3.95
N TYR A 200 -8.94 -10.38 3.19
CA TYR A 200 -8.44 -9.10 3.73
C TYR A 200 -9.32 -7.91 3.39
N ARG A 201 -10.21 -8.05 2.40
CA ARG A 201 -11.14 -6.99 1.98
C ARG A 201 -11.88 -6.32 3.16
N PRO A 202 -12.50 -7.07 4.12
CA PRO A 202 -13.18 -6.44 5.25
C PRO A 202 -12.26 -5.57 6.11
N GLU A 203 -11.01 -5.98 6.34
CA GLU A 203 -10.08 -5.20 7.17
C GLU A 203 -9.59 -3.95 6.44
N PHE A 204 -9.26 -4.03 5.15
CA PHE A 204 -8.85 -2.88 4.35
C PHE A 204 -9.97 -1.83 4.23
N GLU A 205 -11.20 -2.28 3.97
CA GLU A 205 -12.36 -1.39 3.90
C GLU A 205 -12.66 -0.77 5.27
N ALA A 206 -12.65 -1.57 6.35
CA ALA A 206 -12.86 -1.07 7.70
C ALA A 206 -11.78 -0.08 8.14
N ARG A 207 -10.50 -0.31 7.80
CA ARG A 207 -9.39 0.62 8.06
C ARG A 207 -9.65 1.96 7.38
N SER A 208 -10.04 1.93 6.11
CA SER A 208 -10.38 3.11 5.32
C SER A 208 -11.52 3.90 5.98
N LEU A 209 -12.60 3.22 6.36
CA LEU A 209 -13.74 3.83 7.06
C LEU A 209 -13.34 4.46 8.40
N ARG A 210 -12.48 3.81 9.19
CA ARG A 210 -11.98 4.41 10.45
C ARG A 210 -11.16 5.68 10.18
N GLY A 211 -10.33 5.69 9.13
CA GLY A 211 -9.59 6.87 8.68
C GLY A 211 -10.50 8.02 8.23
N MET A 212 -11.54 7.71 7.45
CA MET A 212 -12.59 8.66 7.05
C MET A 212 -13.35 9.20 8.28
N GLY A 213 -13.68 8.34 9.24
CA GLY A 213 -14.33 8.74 10.49
C GLY A 213 -13.49 9.73 11.28
N PHE A 214 -12.20 9.44 11.47
CA PHE A 214 -11.27 10.32 12.18
C PHE A 214 -11.15 11.67 11.49
N THR A 215 -10.95 11.69 10.18
CA THR A 215 -10.81 12.94 9.42
C THR A 215 -12.09 13.79 9.46
N LYS A 216 -13.27 13.17 9.52
CA LYS A 216 -14.54 13.88 9.71
C LYS A 216 -14.73 14.48 11.10
N ILE A 217 -14.20 13.83 12.16
CA ILE A 217 -14.13 14.47 13.50
C ILE A 217 -13.32 15.77 13.39
N GLU A 218 -12.13 15.70 12.80
CA GLU A 218 -11.22 16.85 12.69
C GLU A 218 -11.77 17.96 11.77
N LEU A 219 -12.62 17.62 10.81
CA LEU A 219 -13.35 18.57 9.95
C LEU A 219 -14.65 19.09 10.59
N GLY A 220 -15.01 18.64 11.80
CA GLY A 220 -16.21 19.09 12.53
C GLY A 220 -17.52 18.39 12.15
N ASP A 221 -17.49 17.40 11.26
CA ASP A 221 -18.67 16.66 10.80
C ASP A 221 -18.83 15.38 11.64
N LEU A 222 -19.36 15.55 12.85
CA LEU A 222 -19.49 14.48 13.85
C LEU A 222 -20.51 13.41 13.44
N ASP A 223 -21.52 13.76 12.66
CA ASP A 223 -22.55 12.82 12.21
C ASP A 223 -22.00 11.85 11.19
N LEU A 224 -21.25 12.37 10.21
CA LEU A 224 -20.61 11.54 9.21
C LEU A 224 -19.46 10.72 9.83
N ALA A 225 -18.73 11.30 10.78
CA ALA A 225 -17.72 10.57 11.54
C ALA A 225 -18.31 9.34 12.25
N GLU A 226 -19.40 9.52 13.00
CA GLU A 226 -20.10 8.43 13.69
C GLU A 226 -20.56 7.35 12.71
N LYS A 227 -21.13 7.76 11.56
CA LYS A 227 -21.54 6.82 10.52
C LYS A 227 -20.38 5.95 10.05
N TYR A 228 -19.22 6.54 9.73
CA TYR A 228 -18.07 5.77 9.26
C TYR A 228 -17.53 4.80 10.30
N PHE A 229 -17.44 5.19 11.57
CA PHE A 229 -17.02 4.26 12.62
C PHE A 229 -18.02 3.11 12.81
N ARG A 230 -19.32 3.39 12.77
CA ARG A 230 -20.36 2.34 12.81
C ARG A 230 -20.28 1.40 11.63
N ASP A 231 -20.07 1.92 10.42
CA ASP A 231 -19.89 1.11 9.22
C ASP A 231 -18.63 0.25 9.31
N SER A 232 -17.52 0.78 9.83
CA SER A 232 -16.30 0.00 10.06
C SER A 232 -16.50 -1.17 11.04
N LEU A 233 -17.37 -1.00 12.05
CA LEU A 233 -17.68 -2.03 13.04
C LEU A 233 -18.61 -3.13 12.52
N LYS A 234 -19.33 -2.88 11.42
CA LYS A 234 -20.09 -3.94 10.72
C LYS A 234 -19.15 -4.94 10.05
N LEU A 235 -18.01 -4.45 9.56
CA LEU A 235 -16.99 -5.25 8.87
C LEU A 235 -16.03 -5.91 9.85
N VAL A 236 -15.57 -5.16 10.87
CA VAL A 236 -14.65 -5.65 11.90
C VAL A 236 -15.24 -5.37 13.28
N PRO A 237 -16.08 -6.30 13.80
CA PRO A 237 -16.73 -6.14 15.09
C PRO A 237 -15.72 -6.01 16.23
N LYS A 238 -16.09 -5.23 17.26
CA LYS A 238 -15.29 -5.04 18.49
C LYS A 238 -13.93 -4.37 18.28
N HIS A 239 -13.70 -3.73 17.13
CA HIS A 239 -12.48 -2.95 16.90
C HIS A 239 -12.37 -1.81 17.92
N GLN A 240 -11.37 -1.89 18.80
CA GLN A 240 -11.24 -0.99 19.96
C GLN A 240 -11.10 0.49 19.58
N GLY A 241 -10.31 0.80 18.54
CA GLY A 241 -10.15 2.19 18.08
C GLY A 241 -11.48 2.84 17.65
N ALA A 242 -12.26 2.18 16.79
CA ALA A 242 -13.58 2.67 16.38
C ALA A 242 -14.56 2.86 17.56
N LEU A 243 -14.56 1.94 18.54
CA LEU A 243 -15.40 2.10 19.75
C LEU A 243 -14.98 3.32 20.57
N GLN A 244 -13.67 3.53 20.74
CA GLN A 244 -13.13 4.69 21.46
C GLN A 244 -13.47 6.01 20.77
N GLU A 245 -13.37 6.07 19.44
CA GLU A 245 -13.73 7.28 18.69
C GLU A 245 -15.24 7.57 18.76
N LEU A 246 -16.10 6.55 18.77
CA LEU A 246 -17.55 6.73 19.00
C LEU A 246 -17.85 7.31 20.39
N ASP A 247 -17.16 6.85 21.43
CA ASP A 247 -17.30 7.43 22.76
C ASP A 247 -16.76 8.86 22.80
N TYR A 248 -15.67 9.15 22.10
CA TYR A 248 -15.13 10.50 21.97
C TYR A 248 -16.13 11.45 21.28
N ILE A 249 -16.77 11.04 20.18
CA ILE A 249 -17.83 11.82 19.51
C ILE A 249 -18.96 12.19 20.49
N LYS A 250 -19.40 11.25 21.34
CA LYS A 250 -20.42 11.55 22.38
C LYS A 250 -19.97 12.63 23.35
N THR A 251 -18.68 12.70 23.68
CA THR A 251 -18.15 13.76 24.55
C THR A 251 -18.09 15.10 23.83
N LEU A 252 -17.78 15.12 22.53
CA LEU A 252 -17.71 16.35 21.74
C LEU A 252 -19.09 17.01 21.60
N ARG A 253 -20.16 16.23 21.38
CA ARG A 253 -21.54 16.74 21.26
C ARG A 253 -22.12 17.34 22.55
N LYS A 254 -21.48 17.10 23.70
CA LYS A 254 -21.93 17.63 25.00
C LYS A 254 -21.26 18.95 25.37
N LYS A 255 -20.26 19.39 24.60
CA LYS A 255 -19.60 20.68 24.76
C LYS A 255 -20.34 21.74 23.95
#